data_AF-A0AAV2MZP9-F1
#
_entry.id   AF-A0AAV2MZP9-F1
#
_cell.length_a   1.000
_cell.length_b   1.000
_cell.length_c   1.000
_cell.angle_alpha   90.00
_cell.angle_beta   90.00
_cell.angle_gamma   90.00
#
_symmetry.space_group_name_H-M   'P 1'
#
loop_
_entity.id
_entity.type
_entity.pdbx_description
1 polymer ?
#
loop_
_entity_poly.entity_id
_entity_poly.type
_entity_poly.pdbx_seq_one_letter_code
_entity_poly.pdbx_strand_id
1 'polypeptide(L)'
;MATKSRNLKKWSNDEVIILINAYKEEYCLYDVSSPNYHNKHLRSETLKRVGDAVRVLKQDVTDKDCASKFHTLRSQYNIENAKVKMSKKSGTGTYNVNTRT
;
A
#
# COMPACT_ATOMS: atom_id res chain seq x y z
N MET A 1 9.66 -30.80 -17.70
CA MET A 1 10.59 -29.94 -16.92
C MET A 1 9.83 -28.69 -16.51
N ALA A 2 9.52 -28.50 -15.23
CA ALA A 2 8.76 -27.34 -14.76
C ALA A 2 9.70 -26.13 -14.60
N THR A 3 9.67 -25.19 -15.54
CA THR A 3 10.28 -23.88 -15.36
C THR A 3 9.42 -23.08 -14.38
N LYS A 4 9.80 -23.15 -13.10
CA LYS A 4 9.32 -22.28 -12.03
C LYS A 4 9.52 -20.82 -12.48
N SER A 5 8.44 -20.19 -12.96
CA SER A 5 8.46 -18.80 -13.43
C SER A 5 9.08 -17.92 -12.35
N ARG A 6 10.16 -17.22 -12.73
CA ARG A 6 11.06 -16.52 -11.81
C ARG A 6 10.29 -15.48 -11.02
N ASN A 7 10.25 -15.63 -9.70
CA ASN A 7 9.66 -14.67 -8.77
C ASN A 7 10.60 -13.46 -8.61
N LEU A 8 10.80 -12.70 -9.70
CA LEU A 8 11.79 -11.62 -9.82
C LEU A 8 11.43 -10.35 -9.02
N LYS A 9 10.25 -10.29 -8.40
CA LYS A 9 9.78 -9.14 -7.61
C LYS A 9 9.25 -9.56 -6.23
N LYS A 10 9.87 -10.57 -5.60
CA LYS A 10 9.57 -10.82 -4.19
C LYS A 10 10.11 -9.65 -3.37
N TRP A 11 9.20 -8.99 -2.67
CA TRP A 11 9.54 -8.00 -1.67
C TRP A 11 9.68 -8.71 -0.33
N SER A 12 10.82 -8.55 0.32
CA SER A 12 11.04 -9.02 1.69
C SER A 12 10.29 -8.13 2.68
N ASN A 13 9.98 -8.63 3.88
CA ASN A 13 9.30 -7.83 4.89
C ASN A 13 10.10 -6.58 5.26
N ASP A 14 11.42 -6.68 5.38
CA ASP A 14 12.30 -5.54 5.69
C ASP A 14 12.26 -4.47 4.59
N GLU A 15 12.30 -4.88 3.32
CA GLU A 15 12.18 -3.97 2.17
C GLU A 15 10.83 -3.22 2.19
N VAL A 16 9.74 -3.91 2.55
CA VAL A 16 8.41 -3.33 2.67
C VAL A 16 8.33 -2.37 3.87
N ILE A 17 8.94 -2.72 5.00
CA ILE A 17 8.94 -1.87 6.20
C ILE A 17 9.68 -0.55 5.92
N ILE A 18 10.86 -0.61 5.28
CA ILE A 18 11.60 0.60 4.88
C ILE A 18 10.79 1.44 3.92
N LEU A 19 10.16 0.82 2.91
CA LEU A 19 9.28 1.51 1.97
C LEU A 19 8.15 2.25 2.72
N ILE A 20 7.47 1.58 3.65
CA ILE A 20 6.37 2.18 4.42
C ILE A 20 6.87 3.34 5.28
N ASN A 21 8.01 3.17 5.97
CA ASN A 21 8.58 4.20 6.83
C ASN A 21 8.97 5.45 6.02
N ALA A 22 9.68 5.27 4.91
CA ALA A 22 10.07 6.38 4.04
C ALA A 22 8.85 7.10 3.43
N TYR A 23 7.79 6.37 3.06
CA TYR A 23 6.54 6.99 2.60
C TYR A 23 5.80 7.75 3.69
N LYS A 24 5.91 7.32 4.96
CA LYS A 24 5.19 7.92 6.09
C LYS A 24 5.69 9.32 6.42
N GLU A 25 6.96 9.60 6.18
CA GLU A 25 7.57 10.92 6.44
C GLU A 25 7.18 11.97 5.40
N GLU A 26 6.60 11.54 4.28
CA GLU A 26 6.46 12.33 3.06
C GLU A 26 4.98 12.58 2.71
N TYR A 27 4.36 13.52 3.43
CA TYR A 27 2.93 13.87 3.32
C TYR A 27 2.50 14.26 1.90
N CYS A 28 3.39 14.83 1.08
CA CYS A 28 3.08 15.24 -0.29
C CYS A 28 2.72 14.07 -1.23
N LEU A 29 2.99 12.81 -0.84
CA LEU A 29 2.65 11.64 -1.64
C LEU A 29 1.22 11.14 -1.43
N TYR A 30 0.67 11.30 -0.23
CA TYR A 30 -0.59 10.64 0.17
C TYR A 30 -1.64 11.58 0.76
N ASP A 31 -1.25 12.76 1.25
CA ASP A 31 -2.16 13.72 1.85
C ASP A 31 -2.62 14.74 0.81
N VAL A 32 -3.86 14.56 0.33
CA VAL A 32 -4.53 15.47 -0.61
C VAL A 32 -4.83 16.85 -0.01
N SER A 33 -4.86 16.97 1.33
CA SER A 33 -5.06 18.26 2.01
C SER A 33 -3.76 19.05 2.14
N SER A 34 -2.61 18.43 1.87
CA SER A 34 -1.33 19.13 1.89
C SER A 34 -1.22 20.08 0.69
N PRO A 35 -0.84 21.36 0.90
CA PRO A 35 -0.59 22.29 -0.21
C PRO A 35 0.49 21.77 -1.19
N ASN A 36 1.35 20.88 -0.70
CA ASN A 36 2.43 20.27 -1.42
C ASN A 36 2.00 19.07 -2.30
N TYR A 37 0.76 18.59 -2.20
CA TYR A 37 0.25 17.45 -2.97
C TYR A 37 0.26 17.70 -4.49
N HIS A 38 -0.08 18.92 -4.90
CA HIS A 38 -0.13 19.32 -6.31
C HIS A 38 1.25 19.69 -6.88
N ASN A 39 2.28 19.80 -6.04
CA ASN A 39 3.62 20.14 -6.47
C ASN A 39 4.29 18.92 -7.11
N LYS A 40 4.24 18.85 -8.45
CA LYS A 40 4.82 17.75 -9.25
C LYS A 40 6.32 17.58 -9.03
N HIS A 41 7.06 18.68 -8.85
CA HIS A 41 8.51 18.64 -8.63
C HIS A 41 8.83 18.00 -7.30
N LEU A 42 8.17 18.46 -6.23
CA LEU A 42 8.35 17.92 -4.90
C LEU A 42 7.96 16.44 -4.84
N ARG A 43 6.83 16.07 -5.47
CA ARG A 43 6.39 14.67 -5.56
C ARG A 43 7.42 13.78 -6.26
N SER A 44 8.03 14.27 -7.34
CA SER A 44 9.09 13.53 -8.05
C SER A 44 10.37 13.42 -7.23
N GLU A 45 10.76 14.48 -6.51
CA GLU A 45 11.95 14.50 -5.66
C GLU A 45 11.78 13.55 -4.47
N THR A 46 10.65 13.65 -3.78
CA THR A 46 10.27 12.77 -2.69
C THR A 46 10.22 11.30 -3.13
N LEU A 47 9.66 10.99 -4.31
CA LEU A 47 9.69 9.62 -4.83
C LEU A 47 11.11 9.08 -5.05
N LYS A 48 12.04 9.94 -5.48
CA LYS A 48 13.46 9.56 -5.58
C LYS A 48 14.06 9.28 -4.21
N ARG A 49 13.84 10.16 -3.21
CA ARG A 49 14.31 9.93 -1.83
C ARG A 49 13.83 8.60 -1.28
N VAL A 50 12.56 8.27 -1.49
CA VAL A 50 12.00 6.97 -1.07
C VAL A 50 12.64 5.81 -1.85
N GLY A 51 12.85 5.97 -3.16
CA GLY A 51 13.58 5.01 -3.98
C GLY A 51 14.98 4.74 -3.45
N ASP A 52 15.72 5.80 -3.12
CA ASP A 52 17.08 5.72 -2.58
C ASP A 52 17.12 5.03 -1.22
N ALA A 53 16.16 5.30 -0.33
CA ALA A 53 16.04 4.61 0.96
C ALA A 53 15.84 3.09 0.79
N VAL A 54 15.03 2.68 -0.20
CA VAL A 54 14.78 1.26 -0.49
C VAL A 54 15.97 0.61 -1.20
N ARG A 55 16.71 1.35 -2.04
CA ARG A 55 17.90 0.86 -2.75
C ARG A 55 19.00 0.37 -1.82
N VAL A 56 19.04 0.84 -0.57
CA VAL A 56 19.94 0.32 0.47
C VAL A 56 19.76 -1.19 0.67
N LEU A 57 18.53 -1.70 0.59
CA LEU A 57 18.23 -3.13 0.68
C LEU A 57 18.05 -3.80 -0.69
N LYS A 58 17.53 -3.06 -1.67
CA LYS A 58 17.15 -3.60 -2.99
C LYS A 58 17.64 -2.71 -4.13
N GLN A 59 18.85 -2.99 -4.60
CA GLN A 59 19.56 -2.17 -5.59
C GLN A 59 18.84 -2.11 -6.94
N ASP A 60 18.10 -3.17 -7.34
CA ASP A 60 17.41 -3.27 -8.63
C ASP A 60 16.02 -2.61 -8.67
N VAL A 61 15.67 -1.75 -7.70
CA VAL A 61 14.33 -1.15 -7.63
C VAL A 61 14.28 0.22 -8.32
N THR A 62 13.25 0.41 -9.14
CA THR A 62 12.93 1.71 -9.75
C THR A 62 11.96 2.47 -8.86
N ASP A 63 12.00 3.81 -8.90
CA ASP A 63 11.07 4.68 -8.15
C ASP A 63 9.60 4.35 -8.50
N LYS A 64 9.35 3.97 -9.77
CA LYS A 64 8.05 3.49 -10.24
C LYS A 64 7.63 2.18 -9.57
N ASP A 65 8.55 1.24 -9.37
CA ASP A 65 8.25 -0.02 -8.68
C ASP A 65 7.89 0.22 -7.21
N CYS A 66 8.60 1.15 -6.53
CA CYS A 66 8.26 1.59 -5.18
C CYS A 66 6.85 2.19 -5.12
N ALA A 67 6.52 3.09 -6.05
CA ALA A 67 5.19 3.70 -6.14
C ALA A 67 4.08 2.67 -6.40
N SER A 68 4.28 1.76 -7.36
CA SER A 68 3.33 0.68 -7.63
C SER A 68 3.16 -0.24 -6.43
N LYS A 69 4.25 -0.63 -5.77
CA LYS A 69 4.20 -1.49 -4.58
C LYS A 69 3.44 -0.84 -3.44
N PHE A 70 3.72 0.43 -3.15
CA PHE A 70 3.02 1.18 -2.11
C PHE A 70 1.53 1.32 -2.43
N HIS A 71 1.18 1.58 -3.69
CA HIS A 71 -0.22 1.61 -4.13
C HIS A 71 -0.93 0.27 -3.88
N THR A 72 -0.29 -0.85 -4.22
CA THR A 72 -0.83 -2.19 -3.93
C THR A 72 -1.03 -2.41 -2.43
N LEU A 73 -0.06 -2.05 -1.59
CA LEU A 73 -0.16 -2.19 -0.13
C LEU A 73 -1.33 -1.38 0.44
N ARG A 74 -1.48 -0.13 0.00
CA ARG A 74 -2.59 0.74 0.41
C ARG A 74 -3.95 0.16 -0.01
N SER A 75 -4.03 -0.35 -1.24
CA SER A 75 -5.25 -0.99 -1.76
C SER A 75 -5.64 -2.22 -0.93
N GLN A 76 -4.68 -3.12 -0.70
CA GLN A 76 -4.86 -4.31 0.14
C GLN A 76 -5.31 -3.94 1.56
N TYR A 77 -4.63 -2.99 2.20
CA TYR A 77 -5.00 -2.50 3.51
C TYR A 77 -6.43 -1.95 3.54
N ASN A 78 -6.83 -1.13 2.56
CA ASN A 78 -8.17 -0.55 2.51
C ASN A 78 -9.26 -1.62 2.33
N ILE A 79 -9.01 -2.65 1.51
CA ILE A 79 -9.92 -3.77 1.32
C ILE A 79 -10.11 -4.54 2.63
N GLU A 80 -9.02 -4.91 3.29
CA GLU A 80 -9.08 -5.65 4.56
C GLU A 80 -9.71 -4.80 5.68
N ASN A 81 -9.35 -3.53 5.76
CA ASN A 81 -9.96 -2.58 6.70
C ASN A 81 -11.46 -2.43 6.46
N ALA A 82 -11.91 -2.39 5.20
CA ALA A 82 -13.34 -2.36 4.87
C ALA A 82 -14.05 -3.64 5.34
N LYS A 83 -13.46 -4.83 5.11
CA LYS A 83 -14.01 -6.10 5.61
C LYS A 83 -14.12 -6.12 7.13
N VAL A 84 -13.08 -5.66 7.85
CA VAL A 84 -13.08 -5.56 9.31
C VAL A 84 -14.16 -4.58 9.79
N LYS A 85 -14.27 -3.40 9.16
CA LYS A 85 -15.32 -2.42 9.48
C LYS A 85 -16.73 -2.99 9.23
N MET A 86 -16.92 -3.71 8.12
CA MET A 86 -18.19 -4.38 7.83
C MET A 86 -18.50 -5.45 8.87
N SER A 87 -17.54 -6.32 9.21
CA SER A 87 -17.70 -7.33 10.25
C SER A 87 -18.07 -6.72 11.60
N LYS A 88 -17.45 -5.60 11.99
CA LYS A 88 -17.80 -4.85 13.21
C LYS A 88 -19.20 -4.21 13.14
N LYS A 89 -19.61 -3.74 11.96
CA LYS A 89 -20.94 -3.15 11.73
C LYS A 89 -22.06 -4.21 11.67
N SER A 90 -21.73 -5.44 11.29
CA SER A 90 -22.68 -6.57 11.19
C SER A 90 -23.10 -7.18 12.54
N GLY A 91 -22.75 -6.55 13.67
CA GLY A 91 -23.14 -6.95 15.02
C GLY A 91 -24.59 -6.64 15.44
N THR A 92 -25.46 -6.23 14.52
CA THR A 92 -26.91 -6.07 14.78
C THR A 92 -27.70 -6.40 13.51
N GLY A 93 -27.97 -7.68 13.32
CA GLY A 93 -28.93 -8.20 12.37
C GLY A 93 -29.67 -9.35 13.05
N THR A 94 -30.51 -9.01 14.04
CA THR A 94 -31.44 -9.95 14.68
C THR A 94 -32.22 -10.67 13.59
N TYR A 95 -32.07 -11.99 13.57
CA TYR A 95 -32.92 -12.96 12.90
C TYR A 95 -34.39 -12.50 12.96
N ASN A 96 -35.02 -12.25 11.82
CA ASN A 96 -36.48 -12.36 11.74
C ASN A 96 -36.77 -13.72 11.13
N VAL A 97 -36.98 -14.69 12.03
CA VAL A 97 -37.76 -15.88 11.73
C VAL A 97 -39.18 -15.39 11.43
N ASN A 98 -39.57 -15.35 10.15
CA ASN A 98 -40.98 -15.31 9.81
C ASN A 98 -41.31 -16.50 8.92
N THR A 99 -41.70 -17.57 9.61
CA THR A 99 -42.48 -18.68 9.09
C THR A 99 -43.73 -18.17 8.36
N ARG A 100 -44.02 -18.70 7.17
CA ARG A 100 -45.36 -18.84 6.55
C ARG A 100 -45.17 -19.40 5.14
N THR A 101 -45.91 -20.39 4.63
CA THR A 101 -46.83 -21.43 5.11
C THR A 101 -46.84 -22.46 3.98
#